data_AF-A0A2Z3I1D1-F1
#
_entry.id   AF-A0A2Z3I1D1-F1
#
_cell.length_a   1.000
_cell.length_b   1.000
_cell.length_c   1.000
_cell.angle_alpha   90.00
_cell.angle_beta   90.00
_cell.angle_gamma   90.00
#
_symmetry.space_group_name_H-M   'P 1'
#
loop_
_entity.id
_entity.type
_entity.pdbx_description
1 polymer ?
#
loop_
_entity_poly.entity_id
_entity_poly.type
_entity_poly.pdbx_seq_one_letter_code
_entity_poly.pdbx_strand_id
1 'polypeptide(L)'
;MDAVYAAGSLPIAAEDRTTKTLATRLTIFGFVTLDEVQADGSVRRLRPSEAIHLSTEHPWRISRPSSRYAIGNDFPASDLELFAAQMG
;
A
#
# COMPACT_ATOMS: atom_id res chain seq x y z
N MET A 1 4.06 -2.95 -12.47
CA MET A 1 5.25 -2.84 -11.59
C MET A 1 6.35 -2.02 -12.26
N ASP A 2 6.72 -2.33 -13.51
CA ASP A 2 7.72 -1.61 -14.32
C ASP A 2 7.57 -0.07 -14.31
N ALA A 3 6.35 0.43 -14.51
CA ALA A 3 6.06 1.86 -14.49
C ALA A 3 6.29 2.56 -13.12
N VAL A 4 6.14 1.86 -11.97
CA VAL A 4 6.49 2.42 -10.64
C VAL A 4 8.00 2.60 -10.53
N TYR A 5 8.75 1.66 -11.08
CA TYR A 5 10.20 1.70 -11.04
C TYR A 5 10.80 2.71 -12.02
N ALA A 6 10.12 2.95 -13.15
CA ALA A 6 10.48 3.99 -14.11
C ALA A 6 10.10 5.42 -13.63
N ALA A 7 8.88 5.61 -13.13
CA ALA A 7 8.34 6.93 -12.74
C ALA A 7 8.58 7.31 -11.26
N GLY A 8 9.08 6.37 -10.45
CA GLY A 8 9.27 6.55 -9.00
C GLY A 8 7.99 6.40 -8.17
N SER A 9 6.83 6.76 -8.74
CA SER A 9 5.51 6.52 -8.16
C SER A 9 4.41 6.41 -9.23
N LEU A 10 3.27 5.80 -8.90
CA LEU A 10 2.08 5.75 -9.74
C LEU A 10 0.83 6.11 -8.93
N PRO A 11 -0.05 6.97 -9.46
CA PRO A 11 -1.37 7.17 -8.88
C PRO A 11 -2.28 5.96 -9.14
N ILE A 12 -3.14 5.65 -8.18
CA ILE A 12 -4.28 4.74 -8.32
C ILE A 12 -5.54 5.53 -8.00
N ALA A 13 -6.54 5.43 -8.86
CA ALA A 13 -7.83 6.07 -8.62
C ALA A 13 -8.56 5.41 -7.42
N ALA A 14 -9.47 6.14 -6.76
CA ALA A 14 -10.15 5.69 -5.55
C ALA A 14 -10.96 4.38 -5.76
N GLU A 15 -11.56 4.28 -6.92
CA GLU A 15 -12.48 3.30 -7.50
C GLU A 15 -11.78 2.09 -8.11
N ASP A 16 -10.46 2.16 -8.36
CA ASP A 16 -9.67 1.04 -8.89
C ASP A 16 -9.33 0.04 -7.77
N ARG A 17 -10.37 -0.67 -7.34
CA ARG A 17 -10.30 -1.70 -6.30
C ARG A 17 -9.37 -2.85 -6.67
N THR A 18 -9.29 -3.17 -7.96
CA THR A 18 -8.44 -4.26 -8.46
C THR A 18 -6.97 -3.92 -8.24
N THR A 19 -6.53 -2.73 -8.67
CA THR A 19 -5.16 -2.29 -8.48
C THR A 19 -4.84 -2.07 -7.00
N LYS A 20 -5.78 -1.50 -6.22
CA LYS A 20 -5.63 -1.35 -4.76
C LYS A 20 -5.43 -2.68 -4.05
N THR A 21 -6.20 -3.71 -4.39
CA THR A 21 -6.06 -5.06 -3.81
C THR A 21 -4.66 -5.63 -4.06
N LEU A 22 -4.16 -5.49 -5.30
CA LEU A 22 -2.81 -5.92 -5.65
C LEU A 22 -1.74 -5.09 -4.91
N ALA A 23 -1.93 -3.77 -4.83
CA ALA A 23 -1.03 -2.85 -4.15
C ALA A 23 -0.92 -3.16 -2.65
N THR A 24 -2.05 -3.49 -1.99
CA THR A 24 -2.09 -3.92 -0.59
C THR A 24 -1.27 -5.19 -0.37
N ARG A 25 -1.38 -6.18 -1.26
CA ARG A 25 -0.54 -7.39 -1.18
C ARG A 25 0.95 -7.06 -1.36
N LEU A 26 1.29 -6.21 -2.32
CA LEU A 26 2.68 -5.84 -2.58
C LEU A 26 3.31 -5.02 -1.44
N THR A 27 2.53 -4.20 -0.73
CA THR A 27 3.05 -3.46 0.43
C THR A 27 3.32 -4.37 1.62
N ILE A 28 2.54 -5.45 1.81
CA ILE A 28 2.79 -6.45 2.87
C ILE A 28 4.15 -7.11 2.66
N PHE A 29 4.49 -7.46 1.42
CA PHE A 29 5.80 -8.03 1.10
C PHE A 29 6.94 -7.00 1.02
N GLY A 30 6.65 -5.71 1.26
CA GLY A 30 7.65 -4.64 1.23
C GLY A 30 8.12 -4.25 -0.18
N PHE A 31 7.41 -4.63 -1.25
CA PHE A 31 7.80 -4.30 -2.62
C PHE A 31 7.43 -2.88 -3.04
N VAL A 32 6.48 -2.26 -2.34
CA VAL A 32 5.99 -0.91 -2.59
C VAL A 32 5.58 -0.24 -1.28
N THR A 33 5.47 1.08 -1.29
CA THR A 33 4.84 1.84 -0.20
C THR A 33 3.57 2.50 -0.71
N LEU A 34 2.53 2.54 0.12
CA LEU A 34 1.26 3.15 -0.22
C LEU A 34 1.06 4.45 0.56
N ASP A 35 0.73 5.52 -0.16
CA ASP A 35 0.26 6.76 0.45
C ASP A 35 -1.18 7.03 -0.03
N GLU A 36 -2.08 7.37 0.87
CA GLU A 36 -3.41 7.88 0.55
C GLU A 36 -3.33 9.37 0.24
N VAL A 37 -3.91 9.79 -0.88
CA VAL A 37 -3.97 11.19 -1.29
C VAL A 37 -5.26 11.80 -0.73
N GLN A 38 -5.09 12.75 0.19
CA GLN A 38 -6.20 13.46 0.82
C GLN A 38 -6.81 14.50 -0.12
N ALA A 39 -8.01 14.97 0.19
CA ALA A 39 -8.73 15.96 -0.62
C ALA A 39 -8.00 17.32 -0.72
N ASP A 40 -7.14 17.64 0.24
CA ASP A 40 -6.29 18.83 0.25
C ASP A 40 -4.98 18.66 -0.55
N GLY A 41 -4.76 17.49 -1.16
CA GLY A 41 -3.56 17.15 -1.90
C GLY A 41 -2.39 16.65 -1.05
N SER A 42 -2.54 16.61 0.28
CA SER A 42 -1.56 15.99 1.16
C SER A 42 -1.55 14.46 1.02
N VAL A 43 -0.45 13.84 1.45
CA VAL A 43 -0.28 12.38 1.37
C VAL A 43 -0.08 11.78 2.76
N ARG A 44 -0.82 10.71 3.07
CA ARG A 44 -0.74 9.97 4.33
C ARG A 44 -0.26 8.54 4.06
N ARG A 45 0.84 8.14 4.70
CA ARG A 45 1.34 6.76 4.62
C ARG A 45 0.30 5.78 5.18
N LEU A 46 -0.05 4.77 4.40
CA LEU A 46 -0.91 3.67 4.83
C LEU A 46 -0.06 2.51 5.37
N ARG A 47 -0.41 1.99 6.56
CA ARG A 47 0.05 0.68 7.00
C ARG A 47 -0.68 -0.44 6.24
N PRO A 48 -0.12 -1.66 6.17
CA PRO A 48 -0.80 -2.79 5.54
C PRO A 48 -2.20 -3.06 6.10
N SER A 49 -2.37 -3.04 7.43
CA SER A 49 -3.67 -3.19 8.10
C SER A 49 -4.67 -2.10 7.71
N GLU A 50 -4.20 -0.86 7.59
CA GLU A 50 -5.03 0.26 7.11
C GLU A 50 -5.41 0.11 5.65
N ALA A 51 -4.50 -0.33 4.78
CA ALA A 51 -4.76 -0.52 3.35
C ALA A 51 -5.76 -1.66 3.08
N ILE A 52 -5.87 -2.63 3.99
CA ILE A 52 -6.89 -3.69 3.94
C ILE A 52 -8.28 -3.12 4.29
N HIS A 53 -8.37 -2.22 5.27
CA HIS A 53 -9.64 -1.68 5.77
C HIS A 53 -10.12 -0.41 5.04
N LEU A 54 -9.22 0.46 4.59
CA LEU A 54 -9.52 1.78 3.98
C LEU A 54 -9.82 1.71 2.48
N SER A 55 -10.21 0.53 1.99
CA SER A 55 -10.52 0.35 0.58
C SER A 55 -11.87 1.01 0.26
N THR A 56 -11.88 2.30 -0.09
CA THR A 56 -12.43 2.81 -1.38
C THR A 56 -12.59 4.33 -1.53
N GLU A 57 -12.42 5.16 -0.50
CA GLU A 57 -12.87 6.58 -0.62
C GLU A 57 -11.84 7.56 -1.22
N HIS A 58 -10.54 7.27 -1.13
CA HIS A 58 -9.49 8.21 -1.59
C HIS A 58 -8.53 7.60 -2.62
N PRO A 59 -8.01 8.40 -3.58
CA PRO A 59 -6.94 7.96 -4.46
C PRO A 59 -5.68 7.56 -3.69
N TRP A 60 -4.92 6.62 -4.23
CA TRP A 60 -3.65 6.20 -3.63
C TRP A 60 -2.47 6.58 -4.52
N ARG A 61 -1.29 6.63 -3.93
CA ARG A 61 -0.01 6.69 -4.63
C ARG A 61 0.83 5.49 -4.22
N ILE A 62 1.17 4.65 -5.20
CA ILE A 62 2.16 3.59 -5.02
C ILE A 62 3.52 4.19 -5.29
N SER A 63 4.48 4.01 -4.39
CA SER A 63 5.87 4.43 -4.60
C SER A 63 6.82 3.25 -4.44
N ARG A 64 8.00 3.35 -5.06
CA ARG A 64 9.10 2.42 -4.74
C ARG A 64 9.50 2.55 -3.27
N PRO A 65 9.83 1.45 -2.59
CA PRO A 65 10.45 1.54 -1.29
C PRO A 65 11.82 2.21 -1.46
N SER A 66 12.05 3.31 -0.74
CA SER A 66 13.41 3.82 -0.62
C SER A 66 14.22 2.80 0.19
N SER A 67 15.45 2.52 -0.22
CA SER A 67 16.35 1.43 0.21
C SER A 67 16.55 1.21 1.73
N ARG A 68 15.91 2.01 2.61
CA ARG A 68 15.94 1.88 4.07
C ARG A 68 14.85 0.96 4.64
N TYR A 69 13.86 0.58 3.84
CA TYR A 69 12.88 -0.47 4.17
C TYR A 69 13.19 -1.73 3.34
N ALA A 70 14.43 -2.20 3.39
CA ALA A 70 14.68 -3.61 3.10
C ALA A 70 13.92 -4.42 4.16
N ILE A 71 13.17 -5.44 3.72
CA ILE A 71 12.30 -6.33 4.52
C ILE A 71 12.86 -6.50 5.94
N GLY A 72 12.44 -5.61 6.83
CA GLY A 72 12.80 -5.58 8.23
C GLY A 72 11.67 -6.26 8.95
N ASN A 73 12.03 -7.24 9.77
CA ASN A 73 11.17 -8.18 10.46
C ASN A 73 10.30 -7.53 11.58
N ASP A 74 9.84 -6.29 11.36
CA ASP A 74 9.21 -5.39 12.33
C ASP A 74 7.77 -5.04 11.91
N PHE A 75 7.06 -6.03 11.36
CA PHE A 75 5.61 -5.93 11.30
C PHE A 75 5.05 -6.23 12.70
N PRO A 76 4.21 -5.36 13.26
CA PRO A 76 3.53 -5.69 14.51
C PRO A 76 2.67 -6.95 14.29
N ALA A 77 2.62 -7.84 15.28
CA ALA A 77 1.92 -9.13 15.18
C ALA A 77 0.45 -9.01 14.72
N SER A 78 -0.19 -7.88 15.05
CA SER A 78 -1.55 -7.54 14.61
C SER A 78 -1.72 -7.53 13.08
N ASP A 79 -0.69 -7.13 12.33
CA ASP A 79 -0.74 -7.06 10.87
C ASP A 79 -0.67 -8.47 10.24
N LEU A 80 -0.05 -9.43 10.93
CA LEU A 80 0.02 -10.83 10.49
C LEU A 80 -1.29 -11.58 10.72
N GLU A 81 -1.99 -11.30 11.83
CA GLU A 81 -3.29 -11.91 12.14
C GLU A 81 -4.39 -11.46 11.17
N LEU A 82 -4.38 -10.18 10.80
CA LEU A 82 -5.29 -9.61 9.81
C LEU A 82 -5.10 -10.25 8.42
N PHE A 83 -3.86 -10.63 8.09
CA PHE A 83 -3.51 -11.37 6.87
C PHE A 83 -4.08 -12.80 6.88
N ALA A 84 -3.95 -13.51 8.00
CA ALA A 84 -4.45 -14.88 8.12
C ALA A 84 -5.98 -14.96 8.00
N ALA A 85 -6.69 -13.96 8.51
CA ALA A 85 -8.15 -13.89 8.48
C ALA A 85 -8.77 -13.67 7.08
N GLN A 86 -8.00 -13.15 6.12
CA GLN A 86 -8.49 -12.82 4.77
C GLN A 86 -8.22 -13.93 3.73
N MET A 87 -7.50 -14.98 4.11
CA MET A 87 -7.15 -16.12 3.26
C MET A 87 -7.98 -17.38 3.54
N GLY A 88 -8.96 -17.30 4.46
CA GLY A 88 -9.99 -18.32 4.70
C GLY A 88 -11.35 -17.84 4.20
#